data_AF-A0A950JDC4-F1
#
_entry.id   AF-A0A950JDC4-F1
#
_cell.length_a   1.000
_cell.length_b   1.000
_cell.length_c   1.000
_cell.angle_alpha   90.00
_cell.angle_beta   90.00
_cell.angle_gamma   90.00
#
_symmetry.space_group_name_H-M   'P 1'
#
loop_
_entity.id
_entity.type
_entity.pdbx_description
1 polymer ?
#
loop_
_entity_poly.entity_id
_entity_poly.type
_entity_poly.pdbx_seq_one_letter_code
_entity_poly.pdbx_strand_id
1 'polypeptide(L)'
;VPSAIILVAALHYAGGVDAVWHSVAAQGNDLLTVTRPDAAIGFGITLALGLLTATIAGQEFWQVAWALKKKDVSRTFLWAGAWFYPIPICLGLLGLIGLALHVDVNNQLGGDAAAVGPFLVSHLGLPTWLVILYVIVILSACYSVIDSAFTATSSVFVVDIIKPLAPHITERSLYAWAKAPMFLAAAIAAAVVLTGVDFVTIVLTSYAIRTAILIPLALSLFWPRMTGLGFVAGTVLAIAIGMPIRAVTGDLWGSLSILAISAVVPLAIGVIANRQYDFGRLRQVRDATVVAPAE
;
A
#
# COMPACT_ATOMS: atom_id res chain seq x y z
N VAL A 1 16.08 12.04 3.63
CA VAL A 1 17.15 12.79 4.35
C VAL A 1 17.05 12.60 5.87
N PRO A 2 15.90 12.86 6.54
CA PRO A 2 15.81 12.67 7.99
C PRO A 2 16.04 11.21 8.45
N SER A 3 15.48 10.24 7.73
CA SER A 3 15.66 8.81 7.99
C SER A 3 17.13 8.37 7.96
N ALA A 4 17.92 8.92 7.04
CA ALA A 4 19.35 8.64 6.94
C ALA A 4 20.13 9.23 8.13
N ILE A 5 19.78 10.43 8.59
CA ILE A 5 20.38 11.04 9.79
C ILE A 5 20.13 10.17 11.02
N ILE A 6 18.88 9.71 11.18
CA ILE A 6 18.49 8.83 12.29
C ILE A 6 19.25 7.50 12.22
N LEU A 7 19.33 6.89 11.04
CA LEU A 7 20.06 5.64 10.84
C LEU A 7 21.55 5.78 11.19
N VAL A 8 22.22 6.81 10.68
CA VAL A 8 23.65 7.03 10.95
C VAL A 8 23.89 7.25 12.44
N ALA A 9 23.04 8.03 13.11
CA ALA A 9 23.12 8.21 14.55
C ALA A 9 22.88 6.89 15.30
N ALA A 10 21.84 6.14 14.95
CA ALA A 10 21.56 4.85 15.58
C ALA A 10 22.71 3.86 15.41
N LEU A 11 23.32 3.78 14.22
CA LEU A 11 24.51 2.95 13.97
C LEU A 11 25.69 3.38 14.84
N HIS A 12 25.95 4.68 14.96
CA HIS A 12 27.02 5.19 15.81
C HIS A 12 26.84 4.76 17.27
N TYR A 13 25.64 4.92 17.82
CA TYR A 13 25.33 4.54 19.20
C TYR A 13 25.26 3.03 19.41
N ALA A 14 24.99 2.25 18.36
CA ALA A 14 25.02 0.79 18.40
C ALA A 14 26.44 0.19 18.28
N GLY A 15 27.49 1.01 18.27
CA GLY A 15 28.89 0.56 18.16
C GLY A 15 29.45 0.55 16.74
N GLY A 16 28.74 1.12 15.77
CA GLY A 16 29.16 1.26 14.38
C GLY A 16 28.70 0.11 13.48
N VAL A 17 28.97 0.27 12.17
CA VAL A 17 28.55 -0.69 11.14
C VAL A 17 29.20 -2.06 11.35
N ASP A 18 30.50 -2.09 11.66
CA ASP A 18 31.24 -3.35 11.83
C ASP A 18 30.73 -4.17 13.02
N ALA A 19 30.38 -3.52 14.13
CA ALA A 19 29.81 -4.17 15.31
C ALA A 19 28.45 -4.78 15.00
N VAL A 20 27.57 -4.01 14.33
CA VAL A 20 26.25 -4.49 13.89
C VAL A 20 26.40 -5.65 12.92
N TRP A 21 27.26 -5.53 11.92
CA TRP A 21 27.51 -6.58 10.92
C TRP A 21 28.00 -7.88 11.57
N HIS A 22 29.04 -7.80 12.41
CA HIS A 22 29.58 -8.99 13.07
C HIS A 22 28.58 -9.64 14.03
N SER A 23 27.81 -8.84 14.78
CA SER A 23 26.78 -9.39 15.68
C SER A 23 25.69 -10.13 14.90
N VAL A 24 25.16 -9.52 13.84
CA VAL A 24 24.13 -10.18 12.99
C VAL A 24 24.70 -11.40 12.27
N ALA A 25 25.94 -11.33 11.75
CA ALA A 25 26.59 -12.46 11.10
C ALA A 25 26.81 -13.64 12.07
N ALA A 26 27.15 -13.36 13.32
CA ALA A 26 27.36 -14.38 14.35
C ALA A 26 26.07 -15.12 14.74
N GLN A 27 24.90 -14.52 14.52
CA GLN A 27 23.60 -15.14 14.79
C GLN A 27 23.20 -16.20 13.74
N GLY A 28 23.90 -16.28 12.61
CA GLY A 28 23.64 -17.27 11.55
C GLY A 28 22.36 -16.99 10.75
N ASN A 29 21.79 -18.03 10.14
CA ASN A 29 20.52 -17.99 9.39
C ASN A 29 20.47 -17.02 8.20
N ASP A 30 21.60 -16.76 7.57
CA ASP A 30 21.71 -15.92 6.37
C ASP A 30 21.01 -14.55 6.54
N LEU A 31 20.97 -13.99 7.76
CA LEU A 31 20.23 -12.75 8.08
C LEU A 31 20.65 -11.53 7.26
N LEU A 32 21.88 -11.55 6.74
CA LEU A 32 22.44 -10.49 5.88
C LEU A 32 22.24 -10.77 4.37
N THR A 33 21.71 -11.94 4.01
CA THR A 33 21.51 -12.34 2.62
C THR A 33 20.25 -11.69 2.05
N VAL A 34 20.42 -10.87 1.01
CA VAL A 34 19.32 -10.13 0.37
C VAL A 34 18.34 -11.06 -0.36
N THR A 35 18.78 -12.24 -0.77
CA THR A 35 17.98 -13.22 -1.53
C THR A 35 17.32 -14.28 -0.65
N ARG A 36 17.14 -14.00 0.65
CA ARG A 36 16.59 -14.98 1.58
C ARG A 36 15.13 -15.31 1.25
N PRO A 37 14.77 -16.60 1.04
CA PRO A 37 13.45 -16.97 0.55
C PRO A 37 12.35 -16.73 1.59
N ASP A 38 12.62 -16.96 2.88
CA ASP A 38 11.69 -16.68 3.99
C ASP A 38 11.28 -15.20 4.06
N ALA A 39 12.20 -14.25 3.82
CA ALA A 39 11.89 -12.83 3.82
C ALA A 39 11.00 -12.44 2.63
N ALA A 40 11.29 -13.01 1.45
CA ALA A 40 10.46 -12.83 0.27
C ALA A 40 9.05 -13.44 0.47
N ILE A 41 8.98 -14.63 1.07
CA ILE A 41 7.75 -15.41 1.25
C ILE A 41 6.87 -14.84 2.37
N GLY A 42 7.45 -14.47 3.50
CA GLY A 42 6.72 -14.05 4.70
C GLY A 42 6.27 -12.59 4.67
N PHE A 43 6.84 -11.77 3.81
CA PHE A 43 6.52 -10.34 3.75
C PHE A 43 6.65 -9.75 2.33
N GLY A 44 7.75 -10.05 1.64
CA GLY A 44 8.14 -9.35 0.41
C GLY A 44 7.15 -9.48 -0.76
N ILE A 45 6.71 -10.70 -1.09
CA ILE A 45 5.88 -10.97 -2.28
C ILE A 45 4.49 -10.36 -2.12
N THR A 46 3.81 -10.62 -1.00
CA THR A 46 2.47 -10.07 -0.73
C THR A 46 2.51 -8.55 -0.66
N LEU A 47 3.53 -7.98 0.00
CA LEU A 47 3.71 -6.53 0.03
C LEU A 47 3.94 -5.96 -1.38
N ALA A 48 4.79 -6.59 -2.19
CA ALA A 48 5.09 -6.12 -3.55
C ALA A 48 3.86 -6.14 -4.46
N LEU A 49 3.09 -7.24 -4.46
CA LEU A 49 1.84 -7.35 -5.22
C LEU A 49 0.81 -6.32 -4.76
N GLY A 50 0.69 -6.15 -3.44
CA GLY A 50 -0.21 -5.18 -2.85
C GLY A 50 0.15 -3.73 -3.15
N LEU A 51 1.43 -3.36 -3.06
CA LEU A 51 1.94 -2.03 -3.42
C LEU A 51 1.75 -1.75 -4.91
N LEU A 52 2.09 -2.71 -5.77
CA LEU A 52 1.86 -2.58 -7.21
C LEU A 52 0.38 -2.30 -7.48
N THR A 53 -0.51 -3.08 -6.86
CA THR A 53 -1.95 -2.87 -7.02
C THR A 53 -2.40 -1.51 -6.49
N ALA A 54 -1.93 -1.10 -5.32
CA ALA A 54 -2.25 0.21 -4.75
C ALA A 54 -1.81 1.36 -5.66
N THR A 55 -0.63 1.28 -6.27
CA THR A 55 -0.14 2.34 -7.17
C THR A 55 -0.94 2.48 -8.46
N ILE A 56 -1.51 1.38 -8.98
CA ILE A 56 -2.24 1.39 -10.25
C ILE A 56 -3.75 1.61 -10.03
N ALA A 57 -4.31 1.08 -8.94
CA ALA A 57 -5.75 1.13 -8.64
C ALA A 57 -6.13 2.26 -7.67
N GLY A 58 -5.18 2.75 -6.87
CA GLY A 58 -5.41 3.67 -5.77
C GLY A 58 -5.83 5.06 -6.25
N GLN A 59 -6.97 5.51 -5.76
CA GLN A 59 -7.51 6.83 -6.09
C GLN A 59 -6.58 7.95 -5.62
N GLU A 60 -5.85 7.74 -4.53
CA GLU A 60 -4.84 8.66 -4.01
C GLU A 60 -3.74 8.99 -5.05
N PHE A 61 -3.41 8.04 -5.95
CA PHE A 61 -2.45 8.28 -7.03
C PHE A 61 -3.10 8.93 -8.25
N TRP A 62 -4.33 8.51 -8.60
CA TRP A 62 -5.05 9.04 -9.75
C TRP A 62 -5.45 10.51 -9.58
N GLN A 63 -5.83 10.92 -8.38
CA GLN A 63 -6.07 12.33 -8.08
C GLN A 63 -4.83 13.19 -8.32
N VAL A 64 -3.66 12.72 -7.90
CA VAL A 64 -2.38 13.40 -8.16
C VAL A 64 -2.09 13.42 -9.67
N ALA A 65 -2.31 12.31 -10.37
CA ALA A 65 -2.11 12.24 -11.81
C ALA A 65 -2.99 13.24 -12.58
N TRP A 66 -4.23 13.44 -12.17
CA TRP A 66 -5.16 14.39 -12.80
C TRP A 66 -4.89 15.85 -12.42
N ALA A 67 -4.30 16.10 -11.25
CA ALA A 67 -3.86 17.44 -10.85
C ALA A 67 -2.60 17.92 -11.57
N LEU A 68 -1.81 17.00 -12.15
CA LEU A 68 -0.58 17.31 -12.86
C LEU A 68 -0.83 17.68 -14.32
N LYS A 69 0.04 18.55 -14.86
CA LYS A 69 0.10 18.79 -16.31
C LYS A 69 0.61 17.52 -17.01
N LYS A 70 0.01 17.17 -18.15
CA LYS A 70 0.36 15.97 -18.94
C LYS A 70 1.86 15.76 -19.13
N LYS A 71 2.62 16.83 -19.43
CA LYS A 71 4.07 16.76 -19.65
C LYS A 71 4.89 16.39 -18.40
N ASP A 72 4.32 16.62 -17.21
CA ASP A 72 5.00 16.44 -15.93
C ASP A 72 4.66 15.09 -15.27
N VAL A 73 3.55 14.44 -15.68
CA VAL A 73 3.08 13.15 -15.10
C VAL A 73 4.19 12.11 -15.03
N SER A 74 4.79 11.74 -16.17
CA SER A 74 5.81 10.69 -16.21
C SER A 74 7.05 11.03 -15.37
N ARG A 75 7.48 12.29 -15.39
CA ARG A 75 8.63 12.75 -14.61
C ARG A 75 8.33 12.67 -13.12
N THR A 76 7.17 13.15 -12.69
CA THR A 76 6.78 13.13 -11.27
C THR A 76 6.68 11.71 -10.74
N PHE A 77 6.00 10.79 -11.43
CA PHE A 77 5.87 9.41 -10.99
C PHE A 77 7.22 8.66 -11.00
N LEU A 78 8.11 8.93 -11.96
CA LEU A 78 9.46 8.35 -11.97
C LEU A 78 10.26 8.79 -10.74
N TRP A 79 10.30 10.09 -10.44
CA TRP A 79 11.05 10.61 -9.28
C TRP A 79 10.41 10.20 -7.96
N ALA A 80 9.08 10.21 -7.85
CA ALA A 80 8.37 9.76 -6.67
C ALA A 80 8.66 8.27 -6.38
N GLY A 81 8.59 7.42 -7.41
CA GLY A 81 8.94 6.00 -7.30
C GLY A 81 10.42 5.79 -6.97
N ALA A 82 11.34 6.56 -7.57
CA ALA A 82 12.76 6.47 -7.26
C ALA A 82 13.06 6.86 -5.79
N TRP A 83 12.43 7.93 -5.30
CA TRP A 83 12.59 8.40 -3.91
C TRP A 83 11.89 7.51 -2.88
N PHE A 84 10.95 6.67 -3.30
CA PHE A 84 10.30 5.72 -2.43
C PHE A 84 11.31 4.73 -1.83
N TYR A 85 12.24 4.17 -2.61
CA TYR A 85 13.10 3.06 -2.13
C TYR A 85 14.11 3.43 -1.02
N PRO A 86 14.85 4.55 -1.09
CA PRO A 86 15.84 4.88 -0.06
C PRO A 86 15.27 5.00 1.35
N ILE A 87 14.01 5.44 1.49
CA ILE A 87 13.38 5.71 2.80
C ILE A 87 13.14 4.42 3.62
N PRO A 88 12.38 3.42 3.13
CA PRO A 88 12.17 2.16 3.83
C PRO A 88 13.45 1.33 3.91
N ILE A 89 14.40 1.46 2.98
CA ILE A 89 15.72 0.84 3.13
C ILE A 89 16.43 1.42 4.36
N CYS A 90 16.50 2.75 4.50
CA CYS A 90 17.14 3.38 5.66
C CYS A 90 16.47 3.00 6.98
N LEU A 91 15.13 3.01 7.03
CA LEU A 91 14.39 2.68 8.24
C LEU A 91 14.40 1.18 8.53
N GLY A 92 14.38 0.33 7.49
CA GLY A 92 14.48 -1.12 7.61
C GLY A 92 15.82 -1.58 8.17
N LEU A 93 16.91 -0.85 7.91
CA LEU A 93 18.22 -1.10 8.52
C LEU A 93 18.23 -0.93 10.04
N LEU A 94 17.28 -0.19 10.63
CA LEU A 94 17.09 -0.18 12.09
C LEU A 94 16.73 -1.58 12.61
N GLY A 95 16.04 -2.40 11.81
CA GLY A 95 15.78 -3.80 12.15
C GLY A 95 17.05 -4.62 12.35
N LEU A 96 18.09 -4.38 11.52
CA LEU A 96 19.39 -5.05 11.69
C LEU A 96 20.11 -4.59 12.96
N ILE A 97 19.96 -3.32 13.36
CA ILE A 97 20.46 -2.82 14.64
C ILE A 97 19.73 -3.52 15.79
N GLY A 98 18.41 -3.70 15.68
CA GLY A 98 17.61 -4.46 16.64
C GLY A 98 18.09 -5.90 16.80
N LEU A 99 18.37 -6.58 15.68
CA LEU A 99 18.96 -7.92 15.69
C LEU A 99 20.35 -7.90 16.36
N ALA A 100 21.23 -6.97 16.00
CA ALA A 100 22.57 -6.87 16.58
C ALA A 100 22.58 -6.69 18.11
N LEU A 101 21.56 -6.01 18.64
CA LEU A 101 21.38 -5.78 20.07
C LEU A 101 20.54 -6.86 20.76
N HIS A 102 20.19 -7.93 20.05
CA HIS A 102 19.36 -9.03 20.55
C HIS A 102 18.01 -8.57 21.11
N VAL A 103 17.38 -7.60 20.45
CA VAL A 103 16.04 -7.13 20.83
C VAL A 103 15.03 -8.25 20.62
N ASP A 104 14.37 -8.65 21.70
CA ASP A 104 13.34 -9.70 21.68
C ASP A 104 11.97 -9.09 21.43
N VAL A 105 11.44 -9.33 20.23
CA VAL A 105 10.14 -8.79 19.79
C VAL A 105 8.99 -9.27 20.68
N ASN A 106 9.02 -10.52 21.15
CA ASN A 106 7.93 -11.07 21.94
C ASN A 106 7.96 -10.53 23.37
N ASN A 107 9.13 -10.57 24.00
CA ASN A 107 9.27 -10.24 25.41
C ASN A 107 9.38 -8.73 25.68
N GLN A 108 9.99 -7.96 24.77
CA GLN A 108 10.22 -6.52 24.97
C GLN A 108 9.23 -5.64 24.21
N LEU A 109 8.65 -6.13 23.11
CA LEU A 109 7.83 -5.33 22.20
C LEU A 109 6.37 -5.80 22.09
N GLY A 110 5.97 -6.79 22.91
CA GLY A 110 4.60 -7.31 22.89
C GLY A 110 4.22 -8.05 21.59
N GLY A 111 5.21 -8.54 20.85
CA GLY A 111 5.01 -9.32 19.63
C GLY A 111 4.94 -8.51 18.33
N ASP A 112 4.99 -7.18 18.38
CA ASP A 112 4.91 -6.34 17.17
C ASP A 112 6.30 -5.89 16.68
N ALA A 113 6.73 -6.45 15.55
CA ALA A 113 8.00 -6.10 14.91
C ALA A 113 8.05 -4.62 14.46
N ALA A 114 6.91 -3.95 14.26
CA ALA A 114 6.87 -2.52 13.92
C ALA A 114 7.38 -1.63 15.06
N ALA A 115 7.37 -2.12 16.31
CA ALA A 115 7.83 -1.39 17.47
C ALA A 115 9.37 -1.35 17.61
N VAL A 116 10.12 -2.10 16.80
CA VAL A 116 11.60 -2.12 16.84
C VAL A 116 12.19 -0.72 16.62
N GLY A 117 11.70 0.03 15.64
CA GLY A 117 12.18 1.39 15.34
C GLY A 117 12.04 2.35 16.53
N PRO A 118 10.82 2.57 17.05
CA PRO A 118 10.61 3.41 18.24
C PRO A 118 11.38 2.92 19.47
N PHE A 119 11.45 1.60 19.69
CA PHE A 119 12.20 1.02 20.80
C PHE A 119 13.68 1.37 20.74
N LEU A 120 14.33 1.16 19.58
CA LEU A 120 15.75 1.49 19.41
C LEU A 120 16.02 2.98 19.60
N VAL A 121 15.21 3.84 18.98
CA VAL A 121 15.41 5.30 19.07
C VAL A 121 15.28 5.80 20.52
N SER A 122 14.44 5.17 21.34
CA SER A 122 14.24 5.53 22.74
C SER A 122 15.27 4.91 23.71
N HIS A 123 15.84 3.74 23.37
CA HIS A 123 16.72 2.98 24.29
C HIS A 123 18.22 3.05 23.95
N LEU A 124 18.59 3.53 22.76
CA LEU A 124 19.98 3.68 22.34
C LEU A 124 20.72 4.86 23.01
N GLY A 125 20.03 5.69 23.79
CA GLY A 125 20.62 6.89 24.39
C GLY A 125 20.88 8.01 23.39
N LEU A 126 20.08 8.08 22.32
CA LEU A 126 20.18 9.16 21.33
C LEU A 126 19.86 10.53 21.97
N PRO A 127 20.51 11.62 21.50
CA PRO A 127 20.17 12.98 21.90
C PRO A 127 18.67 13.27 21.72
N THR A 128 18.07 14.00 22.65
CA THR A 128 16.62 14.28 22.65
C THR A 128 16.12 14.88 21.34
N TRP A 129 16.91 15.75 20.68
CA TRP A 129 16.53 16.34 19.40
C TRP A 129 16.41 15.31 18.26
N LEU A 130 17.19 14.23 18.28
CA LEU A 130 17.10 13.14 17.31
C LEU A 130 15.86 12.28 17.54
N VAL A 131 15.51 12.04 18.81
CA VAL A 131 14.26 11.35 19.18
C VAL A 131 13.06 12.16 18.72
N ILE A 132 13.05 13.47 18.98
CA ILE A 132 11.99 14.39 18.52
C ILE A 132 11.92 14.38 16.99
N LEU A 133 13.07 14.44 16.29
CA LEU A 133 13.12 14.38 14.83
C LEU A 133 12.51 13.08 14.30
N TYR A 134 12.84 11.93 14.89
CA TYR A 134 12.26 10.64 14.51
C TYR A 134 10.73 10.65 14.68
N VAL A 135 10.24 11.11 15.83
CA VAL A 135 8.79 11.19 16.08
C VAL A 135 8.10 12.09 15.05
N ILE A 136 8.67 13.27 14.76
CA ILE A 136 8.14 14.18 13.72
C ILE A 136 8.09 13.49 12.37
N VAL A 137 9.17 12.81 11.97
CA VAL A 137 9.25 12.11 10.67
C VAL A 137 8.18 11.03 10.55
N ILE A 138 8.04 10.19 11.58
CA ILE A 138 7.04 9.11 11.59
C ILE A 138 5.62 9.68 11.60
N LEU A 139 5.34 10.67 12.45
CA LEU A 139 4.01 11.30 12.49
C LEU A 139 3.68 12.00 11.17
N SER A 140 4.62 12.75 10.59
CA SER A 140 4.42 13.39 9.29
C SER A 140 4.15 12.36 8.19
N ALA A 141 4.86 11.22 8.17
CA ALA A 141 4.59 10.15 7.23
C ALA A 141 3.20 9.55 7.42
N CYS A 142 2.80 9.24 8.66
CA CYS A 142 1.49 8.69 8.98
C CYS A 142 0.36 9.67 8.60
N TYR A 143 0.46 10.95 8.99
CA TYR A 143 -0.54 11.96 8.66
C TYR A 143 -0.65 12.20 7.16
N SER A 144 0.47 12.18 6.42
CA SER A 144 0.45 12.32 4.96
C SER A 144 -0.31 11.18 4.27
N VAL A 145 -0.18 9.95 4.77
CA VAL A 145 -0.90 8.78 4.25
C VAL A 145 -2.38 8.84 4.64
N ILE A 146 -2.69 9.20 5.89
CA ILE A 146 -4.07 9.34 6.37
C ILE A 146 -4.83 10.40 5.57
N ASP A 147 -4.23 11.56 5.33
CA ASP A 147 -4.84 12.65 4.56
C ASP A 147 -5.16 12.21 3.12
N SER A 148 -4.20 11.53 2.47
CA SER A 148 -4.39 10.98 1.12
C SER A 148 -5.49 9.92 1.09
N ALA A 149 -5.56 9.03 2.09
CA ALA A 149 -6.59 8.01 2.18
C ALA A 149 -7.99 8.61 2.41
N PHE A 150 -8.10 9.63 3.26
CA PHE A 150 -9.35 10.33 3.52
C PHE A 150 -9.86 11.10 2.30
N THR A 151 -8.99 11.85 1.63
CA THR A 151 -9.34 12.58 0.41
C THR A 151 -9.70 11.64 -0.75
N ALA A 152 -9.00 10.51 -0.89
CA ALA A 152 -9.35 9.44 -1.83
C ALA A 152 -10.75 8.88 -1.55
N THR A 153 -10.99 8.41 -0.32
CA THR A 153 -12.26 7.82 0.11
C THR A 153 -13.43 8.80 -0.01
N SER A 154 -13.19 10.07 0.35
CA SER A 154 -14.15 11.17 0.18
C SER A 154 -14.52 11.38 -1.28
N SER A 155 -13.53 11.41 -2.18
CA SER A 155 -13.80 11.63 -3.60
C SER A 155 -14.59 10.49 -4.23
N VAL A 156 -14.25 9.23 -3.91
CA VAL A 156 -14.95 8.04 -4.43
C VAL A 156 -16.41 8.09 -3.97
N PHE A 157 -16.63 8.33 -2.68
CA PHE A 157 -17.98 8.43 -2.13
C PHE A 157 -18.80 9.57 -2.78
N VAL A 158 -18.21 10.75 -2.92
CA VAL A 158 -18.91 11.92 -3.49
C VAL A 158 -19.21 11.70 -4.97
N VAL A 159 -18.23 11.27 -5.76
CA VAL A 159 -18.35 11.17 -7.22
C VAL A 159 -19.16 9.95 -7.63
N ASP A 160 -18.94 8.81 -6.98
CA ASP A 160 -19.50 7.53 -7.44
C ASP A 160 -20.81 7.15 -6.73
N ILE A 161 -21.09 7.74 -5.56
CA ILE A 161 -22.31 7.44 -4.78
C ILE A 161 -23.24 8.66 -4.72
N ILE A 162 -22.76 9.81 -4.24
CA ILE A 162 -23.63 10.97 -4.01
C ILE A 162 -24.11 11.61 -5.30
N LYS A 163 -23.21 11.92 -6.25
CA LYS A 163 -23.59 12.59 -7.51
C LYS A 163 -24.61 11.77 -8.33
N PRO A 164 -24.49 10.44 -8.47
CA PRO A 164 -25.50 9.65 -9.18
C PRO A 164 -26.85 9.59 -8.46
N LEU A 165 -26.86 9.53 -7.12
CA LEU A 165 -28.09 9.45 -6.33
C LEU A 165 -28.79 10.80 -6.15
N ALA A 166 -28.04 11.90 -6.15
CA ALA A 166 -28.55 13.26 -5.98
C ALA A 166 -27.88 14.23 -6.97
N PRO A 167 -28.27 14.23 -8.26
CA PRO A 167 -27.61 15.02 -9.30
C PRO A 167 -27.67 16.53 -9.10
N HIS A 168 -28.71 17.01 -8.40
CA HIS A 168 -28.97 18.44 -8.15
C HIS A 168 -28.55 18.89 -6.74
N ILE A 169 -27.66 18.13 -6.08
CA ILE A 169 -27.17 18.48 -4.75
C ILE A 169 -26.41 19.82 -4.78
N THR A 170 -26.68 20.67 -3.80
CA THR A 170 -26.01 21.97 -3.68
C THR A 170 -24.54 21.78 -3.26
N GLU A 171 -23.65 22.67 -3.69
CA GLU A 171 -22.22 22.61 -3.33
C GLU A 171 -21.98 22.59 -1.82
N ARG A 172 -22.76 23.36 -1.06
CA ARG A 172 -22.68 23.40 0.41
C ARG A 172 -23.03 22.04 1.02
N SER A 173 -24.04 21.36 0.50
CA SER A 173 -24.42 20.02 0.96
C SER A 173 -23.39 18.99 0.53
N LEU A 174 -22.86 19.10 -0.70
CA LEU A 174 -21.82 18.23 -1.22
C LEU A 174 -20.55 18.25 -0.34
N TYR A 175 -20.12 19.44 0.10
CA TYR A 175 -19.00 19.60 1.02
C TYR A 175 -19.26 18.97 2.40
N ALA A 176 -20.50 18.99 2.88
CA ALA A 176 -20.86 18.31 4.11
C ALA A 176 -20.78 16.78 3.95
N TRP A 177 -21.33 16.25 2.85
CA TRP A 177 -21.30 14.82 2.53
C TRP A 177 -19.89 14.30 2.23
N ALA A 178 -18.98 15.14 1.74
CA ALA A 178 -17.58 14.79 1.54
C ALA A 178 -16.87 14.38 2.84
N LYS A 179 -17.28 14.93 3.99
CA LYS A 179 -16.65 14.63 5.29
C LYS A 179 -17.14 13.33 5.93
N ALA A 180 -18.39 12.93 5.68
CA ALA A 180 -19.00 11.72 6.24
C ALA A 180 -18.15 10.44 6.04
N PRO A 181 -17.69 10.09 4.82
CA PRO A 181 -16.88 8.90 4.60
C PRO A 181 -15.52 8.95 5.30
N MET A 182 -14.95 10.14 5.52
CA MET A 182 -13.69 10.30 6.27
C MET A 182 -13.87 9.92 7.74
N PHE A 183 -14.93 10.41 8.38
CA PHE A 183 -15.25 10.02 9.77
C PHE A 183 -15.57 8.54 9.90
N LEU A 184 -16.30 7.97 8.93
CA LEU A 184 -16.60 6.54 8.92
C LEU A 184 -15.32 5.70 8.78
N ALA A 185 -14.43 6.06 7.85
CA ALA A 185 -13.14 5.40 7.67
C ALA A 185 -12.28 5.49 8.94
N ALA A 186 -12.25 6.66 9.60
CA ALA A 186 -11.54 6.85 10.87
C ALA A 186 -12.10 5.96 11.99
N ALA A 187 -13.43 5.85 12.11
CA ALA A 187 -14.08 5.02 13.11
C ALA A 187 -13.79 3.53 12.89
N ILE A 188 -13.83 3.06 11.63
CA ILE A 188 -13.49 1.67 11.28
C ILE A 188 -12.01 1.41 11.58
N ALA A 189 -11.11 2.31 11.19
CA ALA A 189 -9.69 2.19 11.48
C ALA A 189 -9.43 2.12 13.00
N ALA A 190 -10.07 2.97 13.79
CA ALA A 190 -9.98 2.93 15.25
C ALA A 190 -10.48 1.60 15.82
N ALA A 191 -11.61 1.08 15.33
CA ALA A 191 -12.13 -0.22 15.76
C ALA A 191 -11.16 -1.37 15.46
N VAL A 192 -10.52 -1.36 14.27
CA VAL A 192 -9.50 -2.36 13.91
C VAL A 192 -8.28 -2.23 14.82
N VAL A 193 -7.77 -1.03 15.07
CA VAL A 193 -6.60 -0.83 15.95
C VAL A 193 -6.90 -1.31 17.38
N LEU A 194 -8.10 -1.06 17.89
CA LEU A 194 -8.52 -1.51 19.23
C LEU A 194 -8.62 -3.03 19.38
N THR A 195 -8.61 -3.80 18.29
CA THR A 195 -8.58 -5.28 18.36
C THR A 195 -7.23 -5.82 18.83
N GLY A 196 -6.16 -5.02 18.78
CA GLY A 196 -4.82 -5.43 19.19
C GLY A 196 -4.12 -6.38 18.22
N VAL A 197 -4.63 -6.54 16.99
CA VAL A 197 -3.92 -7.27 15.93
C VAL A 197 -2.62 -6.55 15.61
N ASP A 198 -1.53 -7.30 15.47
CA ASP A 198 -0.21 -6.73 15.18
C ASP A 198 -0.18 -6.03 13.81
N PHE A 199 0.67 -5.02 13.70
CA PHE A 199 0.75 -4.18 12.50
C PHE A 199 1.08 -4.98 11.24
N VAL A 200 1.99 -5.96 11.32
CA VAL A 200 2.43 -6.76 10.18
C VAL A 200 1.27 -7.58 9.61
N THR A 201 0.49 -8.22 10.48
CA THR A 201 -0.71 -8.96 10.09
C THR A 201 -1.75 -8.07 9.42
N ILE A 202 -2.01 -6.87 9.95
CA ILE A 202 -2.95 -5.91 9.34
C ILE A 202 -2.47 -5.53 7.93
N VAL A 203 -1.19 -5.21 7.80
CA VAL A 203 -0.56 -4.82 6.53
C VAL A 203 -0.66 -5.92 5.49
N LEU A 204 -0.21 -7.14 5.82
CA LEU A 204 -0.22 -8.27 4.89
C LEU A 204 -1.63 -8.67 4.50
N THR A 205 -2.57 -8.67 5.45
CA THR A 205 -3.99 -8.96 5.18
C THR A 205 -4.60 -7.92 4.24
N SER A 206 -4.34 -6.63 4.46
CA SER A 206 -4.82 -5.55 3.59
C SER A 206 -4.27 -5.67 2.16
N TYR A 207 -2.97 -5.96 2.02
CA TYR A 207 -2.33 -6.11 0.72
C TYR A 207 -2.70 -7.39 -0.02
N ALA A 208 -2.96 -8.49 0.69
CA ALA A 208 -3.52 -9.71 0.11
C ALA A 208 -4.90 -9.43 -0.51
N ILE A 209 -5.79 -8.72 0.20
CA ILE A 209 -7.10 -8.32 -0.33
C ILE A 209 -6.95 -7.44 -1.58
N ARG A 210 -6.04 -6.45 -1.54
CA ARG A 210 -5.79 -5.56 -2.69
C ARG A 210 -5.32 -6.34 -3.92
N THR A 211 -4.47 -7.36 -3.74
CA THR A 211 -3.95 -8.19 -4.83
C THR A 211 -5.05 -8.82 -5.69
N ALA A 212 -6.25 -9.04 -5.14
CA ALA A 212 -7.40 -9.56 -5.89
C ALA A 212 -7.83 -8.67 -7.07
N ILE A 213 -7.52 -7.37 -7.04
CA ILE A 213 -7.92 -6.41 -8.08
C ILE A 213 -6.87 -6.31 -9.21
N LEU A 214 -5.63 -6.72 -8.94
CA LEU A 214 -4.48 -6.48 -9.82
C LEU A 214 -4.70 -6.97 -11.25
N ILE A 215 -5.02 -8.26 -11.40
CA ILE A 215 -5.18 -8.90 -12.71
C ILE A 215 -6.47 -8.44 -13.40
N PRO A 216 -7.64 -8.37 -12.73
CA PRO A 216 -8.84 -7.79 -13.31
C PRO A 216 -8.61 -6.37 -13.87
N LEU A 217 -7.85 -5.54 -13.16
CA LEU A 217 -7.52 -4.18 -13.61
C LEU A 217 -6.54 -4.18 -14.79
N ALA A 218 -5.50 -5.01 -14.78
CA ALA A 218 -4.61 -5.14 -15.93
C ALA A 218 -5.37 -5.61 -17.19
N LEU A 219 -6.24 -6.61 -17.04
CA LEU A 219 -7.07 -7.12 -18.13
C LEU A 219 -8.05 -6.06 -18.66
N SER A 220 -8.63 -5.22 -17.80
CA SER A 220 -9.55 -4.16 -18.26
C SER A 220 -8.86 -3.09 -19.11
N LEU A 221 -7.56 -2.86 -18.89
CA LEU A 221 -6.76 -1.89 -19.64
C LEU A 221 -6.22 -2.43 -20.96
N PHE A 222 -5.85 -3.72 -21.00
CA PHE A 222 -5.09 -4.28 -22.12
C PHE A 222 -5.79 -5.38 -22.90
N TRP A 223 -6.85 -5.98 -22.36
CA TRP A 223 -7.53 -7.11 -22.99
C TRP A 223 -8.94 -6.74 -23.46
N PRO A 224 -9.18 -6.66 -24.78
CA PRO A 224 -10.48 -6.26 -25.33
C PRO A 224 -11.67 -7.14 -24.90
N ARG A 225 -11.42 -8.37 -24.46
CA ARG A 225 -12.47 -9.31 -24.05
C ARG A 225 -12.85 -9.23 -22.58
N MET A 226 -12.24 -8.33 -21.82
CA MET A 226 -12.60 -8.12 -20.43
C MET A 226 -14.06 -7.62 -20.32
N THR A 227 -14.80 -8.16 -19.36
CA THR A 227 -16.20 -7.78 -19.10
C THR A 227 -16.37 -7.29 -17.66
N GLY A 228 -17.39 -6.46 -17.42
CA GLY A 228 -17.72 -6.01 -16.07
C GLY A 228 -18.04 -7.17 -15.12
N LEU A 229 -18.77 -8.19 -15.60
CA LEU A 229 -19.02 -9.40 -14.82
C LEU A 229 -17.73 -10.14 -14.49
N GLY A 230 -16.83 -10.31 -15.48
CA GLY A 230 -15.52 -10.92 -15.27
C GLY A 230 -14.71 -10.19 -14.20
N PHE A 231 -14.71 -8.86 -14.23
CA PHE A 231 -14.00 -8.03 -13.25
C PHE A 231 -14.52 -8.26 -11.83
N VAL A 232 -15.84 -8.12 -11.64
CA VAL A 232 -16.48 -8.22 -10.33
C VAL A 232 -16.37 -9.65 -9.80
N ALA A 233 -16.73 -10.65 -10.61
CA ALA A 233 -16.67 -12.05 -10.21
C ALA A 233 -15.24 -12.48 -9.88
N GLY A 234 -14.24 -12.08 -10.68
CA GLY A 234 -12.85 -12.40 -10.42
C GLY A 234 -12.34 -11.81 -9.12
N THR A 235 -12.65 -10.55 -8.86
CA THR A 235 -12.25 -9.88 -7.61
C THR A 235 -12.94 -10.50 -6.40
N VAL A 236 -14.26 -10.67 -6.44
CA VAL A 236 -15.06 -11.18 -5.33
C VAL A 236 -14.71 -12.64 -5.01
N LEU A 237 -14.60 -13.51 -6.02
CA LEU A 237 -14.23 -14.91 -5.81
C LEU A 237 -12.78 -15.05 -5.34
N ALA A 238 -11.85 -14.22 -5.83
CA ALA A 238 -10.48 -14.22 -5.34
C ALA A 238 -10.40 -13.89 -3.85
N ILE A 239 -11.19 -12.92 -3.37
CA ILE A 239 -11.26 -12.61 -1.94
C ILE A 239 -11.98 -13.74 -1.18
N ALA A 240 -13.18 -14.12 -1.62
CA ALA A 240 -14.04 -15.06 -0.90
C ALA A 240 -13.43 -16.46 -0.77
N ILE A 241 -12.65 -16.91 -1.75
CA ILE A 241 -12.00 -18.23 -1.74
C ILE A 241 -10.54 -18.11 -1.31
N GLY A 242 -9.80 -17.11 -1.81
CA GLY A 242 -8.38 -16.96 -1.56
C GLY A 242 -8.04 -16.53 -0.13
N MET A 243 -8.90 -15.74 0.55
CA MET A 243 -8.68 -15.38 1.96
C MET A 243 -8.79 -16.60 2.91
N PRO A 244 -9.81 -17.47 2.79
CA PRO A 244 -9.82 -18.74 3.52
C PRO A 244 -8.61 -19.63 3.21
N ILE A 245 -8.18 -19.73 1.95
CA ILE A 245 -6.98 -20.50 1.59
C ILE A 245 -5.75 -19.92 2.30
N ARG A 246 -5.60 -18.58 2.30
CA ARG A 246 -4.51 -17.89 3.01
C ARG A 246 -4.51 -18.20 4.50
N ALA A 247 -5.67 -18.25 5.14
CA ALA A 247 -5.79 -18.57 6.56
C ALA A 247 -5.29 -19.99 6.90
N VAL A 248 -5.39 -20.94 5.96
CA VAL A 248 -4.98 -22.35 6.17
C VAL A 248 -3.55 -22.63 5.69
N THR A 249 -3.13 -22.01 4.58
CA THR A 249 -1.87 -22.35 3.88
C THR A 249 -0.74 -21.34 4.10
N GLY A 250 -1.03 -20.22 4.77
CA GLY A 250 -0.08 -19.14 5.02
C GLY A 250 -0.10 -18.06 3.93
N ASP A 251 0.72 -17.02 4.16
CA ASP A 251 0.66 -15.78 3.39
C ASP A 251 0.99 -15.95 1.90
N LEU A 252 2.09 -16.63 1.57
CA LEU A 252 2.52 -16.82 0.19
C LEU A 252 1.48 -17.58 -0.66
N TRP A 253 1.15 -18.80 -0.24
CA TRP A 253 0.21 -19.65 -0.99
C TRP A 253 -1.18 -19.04 -1.04
N GLY A 254 -1.58 -18.34 0.03
CA GLY A 254 -2.75 -17.50 0.06
C GLY A 254 -2.75 -16.41 -1.02
N SER A 255 -1.75 -15.53 -1.02
CA SER A 255 -1.62 -14.44 -1.99
C SER A 255 -1.52 -14.93 -3.43
N LEU A 256 -0.81 -16.04 -3.67
CA LEU A 256 -0.74 -16.66 -4.99
C LEU A 256 -2.09 -17.27 -5.41
N SER A 257 -2.85 -17.86 -4.48
CA SER A 257 -4.21 -18.35 -4.77
C SER A 257 -5.16 -17.21 -5.12
N ILE A 258 -5.09 -16.09 -4.39
CA ILE A 258 -5.86 -14.87 -4.68
C ILE A 258 -5.53 -14.37 -6.09
N LEU A 259 -4.24 -14.26 -6.42
CA LEU A 259 -3.78 -13.83 -7.74
C LEU A 259 -4.21 -14.79 -8.85
N ALA A 260 -4.14 -16.10 -8.61
CA ALA A 260 -4.54 -17.11 -9.59
C ALA A 260 -6.04 -17.06 -9.87
N ILE A 261 -6.88 -16.96 -8.82
CA ILE A 261 -8.34 -16.87 -8.97
C ILE A 261 -8.72 -15.55 -9.66
N SER A 262 -8.07 -14.44 -9.30
CA SER A 262 -8.32 -13.14 -9.94
C SER A 262 -7.87 -13.10 -11.40
N ALA A 263 -7.02 -14.02 -11.84
CA ALA A 263 -6.68 -14.21 -13.25
C ALA A 263 -7.64 -15.16 -13.98
N VAL A 264 -7.87 -16.35 -13.43
CA VAL A 264 -8.61 -17.43 -14.10
C VAL A 264 -10.07 -17.06 -14.32
N VAL A 265 -10.74 -16.48 -13.32
CA VAL A 265 -12.17 -16.19 -13.39
C VAL A 265 -12.49 -15.14 -14.47
N PRO A 266 -11.84 -13.95 -14.53
CA PRO A 266 -12.13 -13.00 -15.60
C PRO A 266 -11.74 -13.53 -16.98
N LEU A 267 -10.65 -14.29 -17.09
CA LEU A 267 -10.24 -14.91 -18.36
C LEU A 267 -11.29 -15.89 -18.87
N ALA A 268 -11.79 -16.78 -18.01
CA ALA A 268 -12.83 -17.73 -18.37
C ALA A 268 -14.12 -17.02 -18.82
N ILE A 269 -14.60 -16.05 -18.02
CA ILE A 269 -15.82 -15.30 -18.35
C ILE A 269 -15.64 -14.49 -19.63
N GLY A 270 -14.50 -13.83 -19.83
CA GLY A 270 -14.21 -13.04 -21.02
C GLY A 270 -14.13 -13.88 -22.29
N VAL A 271 -13.52 -15.06 -22.22
CA VAL A 271 -13.47 -16.01 -23.36
C VAL A 271 -14.86 -16.55 -23.69
N ILE A 272 -15.66 -16.93 -22.68
CA ILE A 272 -17.01 -17.46 -22.86
C ILE A 272 -17.96 -16.38 -23.42
N ALA A 273 -17.88 -15.16 -22.90
CA ALA A 273 -18.75 -14.07 -23.34
C ALA A 273 -18.49 -13.66 -24.81
N ASN A 274 -17.26 -13.87 -25.30
CA ASN A 274 -16.81 -13.55 -26.67
C ASN A 274 -17.21 -12.15 -27.17
N ARG A 275 -17.30 -11.18 -26.26
CA ARG A 275 -17.51 -9.76 -26.57
C ARG A 275 -16.16 -9.09 -26.71
N GLN A 276 -16.02 -8.19 -27.68
CA GLN A 276 -14.82 -7.38 -27.85
C GLN A 276 -15.17 -5.90 -27.66
N TYR A 277 -14.46 -5.26 -26.74
CA TYR A 277 -14.52 -3.82 -26.54
C TYR A 277 -13.56 -3.14 -27.51
N ASP A 278 -14.07 -2.15 -28.24
CA ASP A 278 -13.27 -1.32 -29.14
C ASP A 278 -12.67 -0.13 -28.37
N PHE A 279 -11.39 -0.23 -28.03
CA PHE A 279 -10.63 0.85 -27.39
C PHE A 279 -10.53 2.12 -28.25
N GLY A 280 -10.74 2.04 -29.57
CA GLY A 280 -10.78 3.19 -30.47
C GLY A 280 -11.87 4.20 -30.10
N ARG A 281 -12.98 3.74 -29.52
CA ARG A 281 -14.07 4.61 -29.04
C ARG A 281 -13.63 5.60 -27.97
N LEU A 282 -12.64 5.25 -27.13
CA LEU A 282 -12.13 6.13 -26.08
C LEU A 282 -11.40 7.37 -26.66
N ARG A 283 -10.85 7.28 -27.89
CA ARG A 283 -10.24 8.43 -28.56
C ARG A 283 -11.28 9.42 -29.06
N GLN A 284 -12.41 8.93 -29.56
CA GLN A 284 -13.48 9.75 -30.14
C GLN A 284 -14.19 10.62 -29.09
N VAL A 285 -14.37 10.11 -27.86
CA VAL A 285 -14.98 10.88 -26.76
C VAL A 285 -14.11 12.08 -26.37
N ARG A 286 -12.78 11.97 -26.47
CA ARG A 286 -11.85 13.08 -26.17
C ARG A 286 -11.92 14.20 -27.20
N ASP A 287 -12.18 13.86 -28.46
CA ASP A 287 -12.32 14.86 -29.52
C ASP A 287 -13.69 15.57 -29.41
N ALA A 288 -14.75 14.87 -28.97
CA ALA A 288 -16.06 15.48 -28.73
C ALA A 288 -16.06 16.50 -27.56
N THR A 289 -15.32 16.25 -26.48
CA THR A 289 -15.24 17.17 -25.33
C THR A 289 -14.26 18.34 -25.55
N VAL A 290 -13.31 18.22 -26.47
CA VAL A 290 -12.42 19.32 -26.87
C VAL A 290 -13.06 20.24 -27.90
N VAL A 291 -14.05 19.74 -28.67
CA VAL A 291 -14.75 20.50 -29.71
C VAL A 291 -16.04 21.17 -29.22
N ALA A 292 -16.62 20.74 -28.09
CA ALA A 292 -17.73 21.46 -27.48
C ALA A 292 -17.27 22.85 -26.98
N PRO A 293 -17.76 23.97 -27.53
CA PRO A 293 -17.55 25.27 -26.93
C PRO A 293 -18.15 25.24 -25.52
N ALA A 294 -17.51 25.94 -24.58
CA ALA A 294 -18.15 26.23 -23.31
C ALA A 294 -19.40 27.07 -23.60
N GLU A 295 -20.57 26.44 -23.52
CA GLU A 295 -21.86 27.13 -23.35
C GLU A 295 -22.08 27.48 -21.87
#